data_AF-A0A8T1JQG9-F1
#
_entry.id   AF-A0A8T1JQG9-F1
#
_cell.length_a   1.000
_cell.length_b   1.000
_cell.length_c   1.000
_cell.angle_alpha   90.00
_cell.angle_beta   90.00
_cell.angle_gamma   90.00
#
_symmetry.space_group_name_H-M   'P 1'
#
loop_
_entity.id
_entity.type
_entity.pdbx_description
1 polymer ?
#
loop_
_entity_poly.entity_id
_entity_poly.type
_entity_poly.pdbx_seq_one_letter_code
_entity_poly.pdbx_strand_id
1 'polypeptide(L)'
;MPLRVATTLSTSGVVSVWKLGEYALMKKLNWRLSQRRAIVPSDWAKLCHVCSKIIQGSMIRRRTCKICMHQCCARCCVSKKMFFVPAHSRAAVQKIANVCTNCIQTASYSNGMDIALGEISRTAGQFKAYAYWTVASPTSSSSSLML
;
A
#
# COMPACT_ATOMS: atom_id res chain seq x y z
N MET A 1 -35.73 -1.97 -28.28
CA MET A 1 -34.49 -1.15 -28.23
C MET A 1 -34.15 -0.47 -26.88
N PRO A 2 -35.04 -0.25 -25.89
CA PRO A 2 -34.67 0.47 -24.65
C PRO A 2 -33.85 -0.36 -23.65
N LEU A 3 -34.00 -1.69 -23.64
CA LEU A 3 -33.28 -2.58 -22.71
C LEU A 3 -31.75 -2.58 -22.93
N ARG A 4 -31.31 -2.47 -24.20
CA ARG A 4 -29.89 -2.42 -24.56
C ARG A 4 -29.24 -1.10 -24.15
N VAL A 5 -29.98 0.01 -24.25
CA VAL A 5 -29.52 1.34 -23.81
C VAL A 5 -29.45 1.41 -22.28
N ALA A 6 -30.45 0.85 -21.59
CA ALA A 6 -30.46 0.82 -20.13
C ALA A 6 -29.31 -0.04 -19.55
N THR A 7 -28.99 -1.17 -20.18
CA THR A 7 -27.88 -2.05 -19.75
C THR A 7 -26.52 -1.42 -20.01
N THR A 8 -26.30 -0.73 -21.14
CA THR A 8 -25.03 -0.04 -21.41
C THR A 8 -24.83 1.17 -20.48
N LEU A 9 -25.89 1.92 -20.18
CA LEU A 9 -25.82 3.05 -19.25
C LEU A 9 -25.54 2.56 -17.81
N SER A 10 -26.19 1.48 -17.39
CA SER A 10 -25.97 0.89 -16.06
C SER A 10 -24.56 0.31 -15.90
N THR A 11 -24.06 -0.41 -16.92
CA THR A 11 -22.71 -0.98 -16.89
C THR A 11 -21.61 0.08 -16.93
N SER A 12 -21.76 1.13 -17.76
CA SER A 12 -20.81 2.25 -17.78
C SER A 12 -20.83 3.06 -16.47
N GLY A 13 -22.00 3.26 -15.87
CA GLY A 13 -22.15 3.89 -14.56
C GLY A 13 -21.44 3.11 -13.45
N VAL A 14 -21.68 1.80 -13.37
CA VAL A 14 -21.06 0.94 -12.35
C VAL A 14 -19.53 0.86 -12.51
N VAL A 15 -19.02 0.73 -13.74
CA VAL A 15 -17.57 0.68 -14.02
C VAL A 15 -16.89 2.00 -13.65
N SER A 16 -17.57 3.13 -13.86
CA SER A 16 -17.06 4.46 -13.50
C SER A 16 -16.90 4.63 -11.99
N VAL A 17 -17.82 4.06 -11.21
CA VAL A 17 -17.86 4.17 -9.74
C VAL A 17 -17.00 3.10 -9.04
N TRP A 18 -16.82 1.92 -9.63
CA TRP A 18 -16.10 0.81 -8.99
C TRP A 18 -14.67 1.18 -8.56
N LYS A 19 -13.97 1.96 -9.39
CA LYS A 19 -12.59 2.40 -9.09
C LYS A 19 -12.51 3.33 -7.88
N LEU A 20 -13.59 3.99 -7.48
CA LEU A 20 -13.59 4.90 -6.33
C LEU A 20 -13.21 4.19 -5.03
N GLY A 21 -13.64 2.93 -4.87
CA GLY A 21 -13.25 2.12 -3.70
C GLY A 21 -11.74 1.85 -3.66
N GLU A 22 -11.12 1.58 -4.81
CA GLU A 22 -9.67 1.38 -4.91
C GLU A 22 -8.90 2.67 -4.64
N TYR A 23 -9.37 3.80 -5.19
CA TYR A 23 -8.77 5.12 -4.93
C TYR A 23 -8.89 5.52 -3.46
N ALA A 24 -10.04 5.30 -2.84
CA ALA A 24 -10.24 5.56 -1.42
C ALA A 24 -9.27 4.73 -0.58
N LEU A 25 -9.15 3.42 -0.85
CA LEU A 25 -8.19 2.56 -0.17
C LEU A 25 -6.74 3.04 -0.36
N MET A 26 -6.35 3.41 -1.59
CA MET A 26 -5.03 3.96 -1.86
C MET A 26 -4.75 5.23 -1.06
N LYS A 27 -5.71 6.16 -0.98
CA LYS A 27 -5.57 7.39 -0.20
C LYS A 27 -5.38 7.08 1.29
N LYS A 28 -6.19 6.17 1.85
CA LYS A 28 -6.06 5.72 3.25
C LYS A 28 -4.71 5.03 3.52
N LEU A 29 -4.19 4.24 2.57
CA LEU A 29 -2.87 3.62 2.67
C LEU A 29 -1.74 4.65 2.65
N ASN A 30 -1.80 5.64 1.74
CA ASN A 30 -0.86 6.76 1.71
C ASN A 30 -0.88 7.55 3.01
N TRP A 31 -2.06 7.81 3.56
CA TRP A 31 -2.21 8.48 4.84
C TRP A 31 -1.51 7.71 5.97
N ARG A 32 -1.77 6.41 6.10
CA ARG A 32 -1.09 5.55 7.09
C ARG A 32 0.42 5.56 6.94
N LEU A 33 0.88 5.58 5.70
CA LEU A 33 2.29 5.59 5.38
C LEU A 33 2.94 6.96 5.71
N SER A 34 2.19 8.06 5.59
CA SER A 34 2.60 9.41 6.03
C SER A 34 2.69 9.57 7.55
N GLN A 35 1.95 8.73 8.29
CA GLN A 35 1.94 8.68 9.75
C GLN A 35 3.04 7.77 10.31
N ARG A 36 3.72 7.04 9.43
CA ARG A 36 4.80 6.14 9.80
C ARG A 36 5.90 6.92 10.52
N ARG A 37 6.18 6.55 11.77
CA ARG A 37 7.44 6.91 12.45
C ARG A 37 8.57 6.08 11.83
N ALA A 38 9.79 6.61 11.79
CA ALA A 38 10.94 5.90 11.25
C ALA A 38 11.24 4.64 12.09
N ILE A 39 10.57 3.54 11.77
CA ILE A 39 10.80 2.24 12.39
C ILE A 39 11.99 1.64 11.66
N VAL A 40 13.11 1.47 12.37
CA VAL A 40 14.27 0.72 11.91
C VAL A 40 13.81 -0.71 11.61
N PRO A 41 14.10 -1.26 10.41
CA PRO A 41 13.76 -2.64 10.11
C PRO A 41 14.40 -3.56 11.15
N SER A 42 13.59 -4.35 11.86
CA SER A 42 14.12 -5.42 12.72
C SER A 42 14.64 -6.54 11.80
N ASP A 43 15.95 -6.72 11.80
CA ASP A 43 16.69 -7.50 10.80
C ASP A 43 16.53 -9.03 10.93
N TRP A 44 15.79 -9.51 11.93
CA TRP A 44 15.92 -10.90 12.39
C TRP A 44 14.61 -11.70 12.45
N ALA A 45 13.48 -11.14 12.00
CA ALA A 45 12.22 -11.86 11.99
C ALA A 45 12.18 -12.92 10.86
N LYS A 46 12.59 -14.15 11.18
CA LYS A 46 12.42 -15.34 10.33
C LYS A 46 10.94 -15.74 10.17
N LEU A 47 10.02 -15.06 10.84
CA LEU A 47 8.59 -15.37 10.89
C LEU A 47 7.77 -14.29 10.19
N CYS A 48 6.70 -14.69 9.54
CA CYS A 48 5.75 -13.76 8.94
C CYS A 48 4.99 -13.01 10.02
N HIS A 49 5.03 -11.68 9.98
CA HIS A 49 4.29 -10.86 10.95
C HIS A 49 2.76 -11.08 10.92
N VAL A 50 2.20 -11.56 9.81
CA VAL A 50 0.76 -11.77 9.67
C VAL A 50 0.32 -13.18 10.06
N CYS A 51 0.99 -14.21 9.54
CA CYS A 51 0.58 -15.61 9.75
C CYS A 51 1.52 -16.39 10.68
N SER A 52 2.56 -15.76 11.21
CA SER A 52 3.58 -16.35 12.09
C SER A 52 4.28 -17.59 11.51
N LYS A 53 4.15 -17.85 10.20
CA LYS A 53 4.87 -18.93 9.52
C LYS A 53 6.32 -18.55 9.27
N ILE A 54 7.20 -19.54 9.37
CA ILE A 54 8.63 -19.36 9.07
C ILE A 54 8.79 -18.99 7.58
N ILE A 55 9.42 -17.84 7.31
CA ILE A 55 9.78 -17.34 5.99
C ILE A 55 11.27 -17.61 5.76
N GLN A 56 11.70 -18.86 5.92
CA GLN A 56 13.09 -19.29 5.74
C GLN A 56 13.15 -20.38 4.67
N GLY A 57 14.02 -20.21 3.67
CA GLY A 57 14.22 -21.16 2.57
C GLY A 57 14.43 -20.45 1.23
N SER A 58 15.24 -21.06 0.37
CA SER A 58 15.60 -20.56 -0.97
C SER A 58 14.37 -20.28 -1.86
N MET A 59 13.29 -21.04 -1.69
CA MET A 59 12.05 -20.90 -2.48
C MET A 59 11.05 -19.87 -1.94
N ILE A 60 11.26 -19.29 -0.75
CA ILE A 60 10.29 -18.37 -0.15
C ILE A 60 10.74 -16.92 -0.35
N ARG A 61 10.07 -16.21 -1.27
CA ARG A 61 10.30 -14.77 -1.48
C ARG A 61 9.83 -13.96 -0.27
N ARG A 62 10.79 -13.33 0.44
CA ARG A 62 10.52 -12.41 1.54
C ARG A 62 10.09 -11.05 0.98
N ARG A 63 9.04 -10.47 1.55
CA ARG A 63 8.58 -9.12 1.21
C ARG A 63 8.48 -8.28 2.46
N THR A 64 8.94 -7.05 2.39
CA THR A 64 8.80 -6.08 3.48
C THR A 64 7.61 -5.18 3.22
N CYS A 65 6.67 -5.12 4.17
CA CYS A 65 5.52 -4.23 4.08
C CYS A 65 5.99 -2.78 4.14
N LYS A 66 5.63 -1.94 3.16
CA LYS A 66 6.07 -0.54 3.10
C LYS A 66 5.57 0.31 4.29
N ILE A 67 4.42 -0.04 4.87
CA ILE A 67 3.74 0.70 5.93
C ILE A 67 4.30 0.35 7.31
N CYS A 68 4.22 -0.92 7.72
CA CYS A 68 4.69 -1.35 9.03
C CYS A 68 6.17 -1.79 9.05
N MET A 69 6.80 -2.00 7.88
CA MET A 69 8.17 -2.50 7.71
C MET A 69 8.52 -3.81 8.39
N HIS A 70 7.49 -4.62 8.63
CA HIS A 70 7.65 -6.01 9.01
C HIS A 70 7.80 -6.91 7.78
N GLN A 71 8.51 -8.02 7.96
CA GLN A 71 8.65 -9.07 6.94
C GLN A 71 7.36 -9.90 6.85
N CYS A 72 6.98 -10.23 5.62
CA CYS A 72 5.79 -10.99 5.30
C CYS A 72 6.09 -11.98 4.16
N CYS A 73 5.40 -13.13 4.19
CA CYS A 73 5.45 -14.08 3.08
C CYS A 73 4.69 -13.53 1.86
N ALA A 74 4.94 -14.09 0.69
CA ALA A 74 4.27 -13.66 -0.55
C ALA A 74 2.74 -13.72 -0.48
N ARG A 75 2.15 -14.65 0.29
CA ARG A 75 0.69 -14.78 0.47
C ARG A 75 0.09 -13.67 1.33
N CYS A 76 0.82 -13.21 2.34
CA CYS A 76 0.35 -12.18 3.27
C CYS A 76 0.71 -10.75 2.81
N CYS A 77 1.46 -10.60 1.72
CA CYS A 77 1.95 -9.32 1.21
C CYS A 77 1.47 -9.08 -0.22
N VAL A 78 0.57 -8.12 -0.37
CA VAL A 78 -0.02 -7.75 -1.66
C VAL A 78 0.71 -6.55 -2.24
N SER A 79 1.11 -6.65 -3.50
CA SER A 79 1.68 -5.53 -4.24
C SER A 79 0.55 -4.61 -4.70
N LYS A 80 0.52 -3.39 -4.18
CA LYS A 80 -0.47 -2.38 -4.55
C LYS A 80 0.23 -1.28 -5.33
N LYS A 81 -0.38 -0.89 -6.46
CA LYS A 81 -0.09 0.39 -7.09
C LYS A 81 -0.50 1.47 -6.09
N MET A 82 0.24 2.55 -6.03
CA MET A 82 -0.09 3.73 -5.24
C MET A 82 0.25 4.95 -6.08
N PHE A 83 -0.60 5.96 -6.00
CA PHE A 83 -0.40 7.22 -6.69
C PHE A 83 -0.06 8.30 -5.67
N PHE A 84 0.86 9.19 -6.03
CA PHE A 84 1.19 10.36 -5.22
C PHE A 84 1.59 11.51 -6.13
N VAL A 85 1.38 12.74 -5.69
CA VAL A 85 1.81 13.94 -6.39
C VAL A 85 3.04 14.48 -5.67
N PRO A 86 4.23 14.52 -6.29
CA PRO A 86 5.44 15.06 -5.67
C PRO A 86 5.30 16.56 -5.37
N ALA A 87 5.93 17.07 -4.31
CA ALA A 87 5.86 18.49 -3.96
C ALA A 87 6.40 19.44 -5.07
N HIS A 88 7.36 18.95 -5.85
CA HIS A 88 8.03 19.68 -6.93
C HIS A 88 7.44 19.42 -8.31
N SER A 89 6.39 18.59 -8.42
CA SER A 89 5.77 18.24 -9.70
C SER A 89 4.26 18.15 -9.57
N ARG A 90 3.53 18.80 -10.48
CA ARG A 90 2.07 18.69 -10.54
C ARG A 90 1.58 17.35 -11.12
N ALA A 91 2.50 16.48 -11.55
CA ALA A 91 2.16 15.18 -12.11
C ALA A 91 1.99 14.11 -11.03
N ALA A 92 0.93 13.30 -11.14
CA ALA A 92 0.77 12.11 -10.32
C ALA A 92 1.79 11.05 -10.75
N VAL A 93 2.64 10.61 -9.81
CA VAL A 93 3.57 9.50 -9.98
C VAL A 93 2.94 8.23 -9.45
N GLN A 94 3.09 7.15 -10.21
CA GLN A 94 2.67 5.81 -9.80
C GLN A 94 3.88 5.02 -9.29
N LYS A 95 3.76 4.43 -8.10
CA LYS A 95 4.74 3.48 -7.54
C LYS A 95 4.04 2.20 -7.08
N ILE A 96 4.77 1.09 -7.11
CA ILE A 96 4.29 -0.19 -6.57
C ILE A 96 4.90 -0.39 -5.19
N ALA A 97 4.07 -0.71 -4.20
CA ALA A 97 4.52 -1.04 -2.85
C ALA A 97 3.94 -2.37 -2.39
N ASN A 98 4.73 -3.14 -1.65
CA ASN A 98 4.24 -4.31 -0.95
C ASN A 98 3.57 -3.88 0.36
N VAL A 99 2.33 -4.30 0.59
CA VAL A 99 1.57 -4.00 1.81
C VAL A 99 1.04 -5.30 2.37
N CYS A 100 1.19 -5.51 3.68
CA CYS A 100 0.63 -6.68 4.32
C CYS A 100 -0.89 -6.60 4.43
N THR A 101 -1.56 -7.74 4.47
CA THR A 101 -3.03 -7.81 4.57
C THR A 101 -3.58 -7.10 5.81
N ASN A 102 -2.87 -7.14 6.94
CA ASN A 102 -3.27 -6.43 8.16
C ASN A 102 -3.31 -4.90 7.93
N CYS A 103 -2.28 -4.33 7.30
CA CYS A 103 -2.29 -2.90 6.95
C CYS A 103 -3.40 -2.54 5.95
N ILE A 104 -3.71 -3.44 5.01
CA ILE A 104 -4.83 -3.24 4.07
C ILE A 104 -6.16 -3.23 4.81
N GLN A 105 -6.38 -4.21 5.70
CA GLN A 105 -7.59 -4.35 6.49
C GLN A 105 -7.79 -3.13 7.40
N THR A 106 -6.73 -2.73 8.11
CA THR A 106 -6.73 -1.54 8.96
C THR A 106 -7.04 -0.27 8.17
N ALA A 107 -6.48 -0.12 6.96
CA ALA A 107 -6.80 1.00 6.08
C ALA A 107 -8.25 0.94 5.58
N SER A 108 -8.76 -0.24 5.25
CA SER A 108 -10.15 -0.42 4.79
C SER A 108 -11.16 0.04 5.85
N TYR A 109 -10.99 -0.40 7.10
CA TYR A 109 -11.87 -0.06 8.22
C TYR A 109 -11.67 1.35 8.79
N SER A 110 -10.59 2.04 8.44
CA SER A 110 -10.39 3.41 8.92
C SER A 110 -11.42 4.38 8.35
N ASN A 111 -11.93 5.28 9.19
CA ASN A 111 -12.89 6.30 8.80
C ASN A 111 -12.23 7.32 7.85
N GLY A 112 -12.84 7.53 6.69
CA GLY A 112 -12.33 8.48 5.70
C GLY A 112 -12.41 9.93 6.15
N MET A 113 -13.40 10.28 6.97
CA MET A 113 -13.60 11.64 7.48
C MET A 113 -12.50 12.03 8.47
N ASP A 114 -12.18 11.16 9.43
CA ASP A 114 -11.10 11.39 10.40
C ASP A 114 -9.74 11.55 9.70
N ILE A 115 -9.52 10.78 8.62
CA ILE A 115 -8.33 10.89 7.79
C ILE A 115 -8.28 12.24 7.07
N ALA A 116 -9.38 12.68 6.47
CA ALA A 116 -9.45 13.96 5.79
C ALA A 116 -9.24 15.14 6.77
N LEU A 117 -9.88 15.10 7.93
CA LEU A 117 -9.69 16.08 9.00
C LEU A 117 -8.24 16.08 9.50
N GLY A 118 -7.64 14.89 9.64
CA GLY A 118 -6.23 14.75 9.98
C GLY A 118 -5.31 15.35 8.90
N GLU A 119 -5.59 15.14 7.62
CA GLU A 119 -4.84 15.73 6.50
C GLU A 119 -4.87 17.27 6.58
N ILE A 120 -6.06 17.85 6.77
CA ILE A 120 -6.25 19.30 6.88
C ILE A 120 -5.57 19.85 8.14
N SER A 121 -5.67 19.16 9.27
CA SER A 121 -5.04 19.60 10.53
C SER A 121 -3.51 19.52 10.47
N ARG A 122 -2.97 18.59 9.68
CA ARG A 122 -1.51 18.42 9.47
C ARG A 122 -0.97 19.26 8.31
N THR A 123 -1.72 20.21 7.75
CA THR A 123 -1.29 21.03 6.59
C THR A 123 -0.01 21.83 6.86
N ALA A 124 0.46 21.98 8.10
CA ALA A 124 1.81 22.47 8.41
C ALA A 124 2.95 21.44 8.12
N GLY A 125 2.64 20.24 7.64
CA GLY A 125 3.58 19.12 7.52
C GLY A 125 3.35 18.22 6.30
N GLN A 126 2.93 18.78 5.16
CA GLN A 126 2.77 18.12 3.84
C GLN A 126 4.02 17.34 3.35
N PHE A 127 5.13 17.35 4.10
CA PHE A 127 6.44 16.91 3.65
C PHE A 127 6.80 15.43 3.93
N LYS A 128 6.07 14.71 4.78
CA LYS A 128 6.57 13.41 5.29
C LYS A 128 6.22 12.20 4.44
N ALA A 129 5.17 12.27 3.61
CA ALA A 129 4.81 11.13 2.79
C ALA A 129 5.79 10.88 1.63
N TYR A 130 6.35 11.97 1.11
CA TYR A 130 7.35 11.98 0.05
C TYR A 130 8.64 11.23 0.46
N ALA A 131 9.13 11.45 1.68
CA ALA A 131 10.40 10.90 2.15
C ALA A 131 10.39 9.37 2.30
N TYR A 132 9.25 8.74 2.55
CA TYR A 132 9.20 7.28 2.66
C TYR A 132 9.16 6.62 1.27
N TRP A 133 8.64 7.30 0.24
CA TRP A 133 8.50 6.76 -1.12
C TRP A 133 9.83 6.68 -1.86
N THR A 134 10.83 7.46 -1.45
CA THR A 134 12.19 7.44 -2.00
C THR A 134 13.04 6.31 -1.44
N VAL A 135 12.73 5.82 -0.23
CA VAL A 135 13.42 4.67 0.37
C VAL A 135 12.99 3.39 -0.36
N ALA A 136 13.91 2.59 -0.89
CA ALA A 136 13.56 1.26 -1.40
C ALA A 136 13.12 0.37 -0.23
N SER A 137 12.02 -0.38 -0.37
CA SER A 137 11.75 -1.44 0.60
C SER A 137 12.83 -2.53 0.42
N PRO A 138 13.49 -3.01 1.48
CA PRO A 138 14.39 -4.14 1.35
C PRO A 138 13.57 -5.36 0.90
N THR A 139 13.81 -5.81 -0.33
CA THR A 139 13.31 -7.08 -0.87
C THR A 139 14.50 -7.99 -1.05
N SER A 140 14.68 -8.93 -0.13
CA SER A 140 15.69 -9.97 -0.26
C SER A 140 15.17 -11.08 -1.16
N SER A 141 15.54 -11.02 -2.44
CA SER A 141 15.58 -12.20 -3.30
C SER A 141 16.85 -12.95 -2.96
N SER A 142 16.74 -14.02 -2.18
CA SER A 142 17.88 -14.91 -1.92
C SER A 142 18.07 -15.80 -3.14
N SER A 143 18.71 -15.28 -4.19
CA SER A 143 19.25 -16.10 -5.26
C SER A 143 20.55 -16.71 -4.76
N SER A 144 20.47 -17.83 -4.07
CA SER A 144 21.64 -18.66 -3.80
C SER A 144 22.02 -19.35 -5.11
N LEU A 145 22.85 -18.69 -5.92
CA LEU A 145 23.72 -19.41 -6.86
C LEU A 145 24.75 -20.13 -5.99
N MET A 146 24.58 -21.44 -5.84
CA MET A 146 25.70 -22.29 -5.46
C MET A 146 26.53 -22.51 -6.73
N LEU A 147 27.73 -21.95 -6.73
CA LEU A 147 28.89 -22.46 -7.47
C LEU A 147 29.94 -22.80 -6.42
#